data_AF-A0A536KLH8-F1
#
_entry.id   AF-A0A536KLH8-F1
#
_cell.length_a   1.000
_cell.length_b   1.000
_cell.length_c   1.000
_cell.angle_alpha   90.00
_cell.angle_beta   90.00
_cell.angle_gamma   90.00
#
_symmetry.space_group_name_H-M   'P 1'
#
loop_
_entity.id
_entity.type
_entity.pdbx_description
1 polymer ?
#
loop_
_entity_poly.entity_id
_entity_poly.type
_entity_poly.pdbx_seq_one_letter_code
_entity_poly.pdbx_strand_id
1 'polypeptide(L)'
;MERFVYPFSAIVGQDKMKLALILNAIHPAIGGVLIRGEKGTGKSTAVRALARLLPELTVVADCPYRCDPDAPEALCSDCQDRLAGGETLPRGRRRMRVVELPINASEDRVVGAIDIEAAIKSGERRFEPGVLAEANRNILYVDEVNLLDDHLVDVLLDAAAMGVNVVEREGISIWHPARFILVGTMNPEEGDLRPQLLDRFGLTVDVEGIKDIGQRVQIVERREEWESDPASFSQRFAEEDAEIGIRIAEAIVRFPHVVMPAGILRALAELNVSLQVDGHRADLVGRKASQALAAYRGIAEVGVPEVNEVADMV
;
A
#
# COMPACT_ATOMS: atom_id res chain seq x y z
N MET A 1 -2.76 6.09 21.49
CA MET A 1 -3.68 7.10 20.95
C MET A 1 -4.38 6.56 19.69
N GLU A 2 -4.89 5.31 19.72
CA GLU A 2 -5.75 4.75 18.65
C GLU A 2 -7.21 5.20 18.85
N ARG A 3 -7.39 6.48 19.19
CA ARG A 3 -8.66 7.00 19.70
C ARG A 3 -9.49 7.45 18.50
N PHE A 4 -10.15 6.46 17.90
CA PHE A 4 -11.08 6.55 16.77
C PHE A 4 -10.44 7.00 15.46
N VAL A 5 -10.63 6.20 14.40
CA VAL A 5 -10.27 6.57 13.02
C VAL A 5 -11.57 6.87 12.28
N TYR A 6 -11.57 7.88 11.43
CA TYR A 6 -12.73 8.23 10.62
C TYR A 6 -13.13 7.05 9.70
N PRO A 7 -14.43 6.66 9.61
CA PRO A 7 -14.88 5.58 8.73
C PRO A 7 -14.58 5.85 7.25
N PHE A 8 -14.22 4.83 6.49
CA PHE A 8 -13.81 4.98 5.09
C PHE A 8 -14.99 5.31 4.19
N SER A 9 -16.13 4.64 4.38
CA SER A 9 -17.41 4.93 3.72
C SER A 9 -17.93 6.35 4.00
N ALA A 10 -17.59 6.93 5.16
CA ALA A 10 -17.98 8.28 5.52
C ALA A 10 -17.23 9.38 4.75
N ILE A 11 -16.20 9.03 3.97
CA ILE A 11 -15.44 9.98 3.14
C ILE A 11 -16.29 10.37 1.92
N VAL A 12 -16.66 11.65 1.88
CA VAL A 12 -17.49 12.24 0.83
C VAL A 12 -16.65 12.47 -0.43
N GLY A 13 -17.18 12.04 -1.59
CA GLY A 13 -16.48 12.17 -2.87
C GLY A 13 -15.15 11.43 -2.89
N GLN A 14 -14.18 11.94 -3.65
CA GLN A 14 -12.85 11.34 -3.81
C GLN A 14 -12.87 9.87 -4.25
N ASP A 15 -13.81 9.51 -5.13
CA ASP A 15 -14.06 8.12 -5.48
C ASP A 15 -12.88 7.47 -6.19
N LYS A 16 -12.13 8.22 -7.02
CA LYS A 16 -10.89 7.75 -7.63
C LYS A 16 -9.81 7.41 -6.60
N MET A 17 -9.61 8.28 -5.59
CA MET A 17 -8.65 8.01 -4.51
C MET A 17 -9.05 6.77 -3.72
N LYS A 18 -10.33 6.64 -3.34
CA LYS A 18 -10.85 5.46 -2.64
C LYS A 18 -10.65 4.20 -3.48
N LEU A 19 -10.93 4.27 -4.78
CA LEU A 19 -10.76 3.16 -5.69
C LEU A 19 -9.30 2.74 -5.82
N ALA A 20 -8.37 3.66 -6.09
CA ALA A 20 -6.95 3.36 -6.21
C ALA A 20 -6.38 2.68 -4.95
N LEU A 21 -6.77 3.18 -3.77
CA LEU A 21 -6.41 2.58 -2.48
C LEU A 21 -6.94 1.14 -2.36
N ILE A 22 -8.20 0.90 -2.74
CA ILE A 22 -8.82 -0.44 -2.74
C ILE A 22 -8.09 -1.37 -3.71
N LEU A 23 -7.82 -0.94 -4.94
CA LEU A 23 -7.16 -1.76 -5.96
C LEU A 23 -5.76 -2.18 -5.51
N ASN A 24 -4.97 -1.24 -4.97
CA ASN A 24 -3.64 -1.53 -4.45
C ASN A 24 -3.68 -2.40 -3.19
N ALA A 25 -4.73 -2.32 -2.38
CA ALA A 25 -4.93 -3.23 -1.25
C ALA A 25 -5.29 -4.66 -1.70
N ILE A 26 -6.01 -4.81 -2.82
CA ILE A 26 -6.32 -6.12 -3.42
C ILE A 26 -5.06 -6.76 -3.99
N HIS A 27 -4.23 -5.98 -4.69
CA HIS A 27 -2.99 -6.48 -5.27
C HIS A 27 -1.83 -5.47 -5.11
N PRO A 28 -1.02 -5.56 -4.05
CA PRO A 28 0.06 -4.61 -3.77
C PRO A 28 1.14 -4.52 -4.87
N ALA A 29 1.30 -5.58 -5.67
CA ALA A 29 2.23 -5.59 -6.80
C ALA A 29 1.74 -4.77 -8.01
N ILE A 30 0.61 -4.05 -7.90
CA ILE A 30 0.28 -2.92 -8.78
C ILE A 30 1.39 -1.86 -8.73
N GLY A 31 2.06 -1.67 -7.58
CA GLY A 31 3.23 -0.78 -7.47
C GLY A 31 2.98 0.48 -6.66
N GLY A 32 2.01 0.47 -5.73
CA GLY A 32 1.75 1.62 -4.86
C GLY A 32 0.78 2.64 -5.45
N VAL A 33 0.35 3.57 -4.60
CA VAL A 33 -0.55 4.68 -4.97
C VAL A 33 0.12 6.01 -4.64
N LEU A 34 0.20 6.92 -5.60
CA LEU A 34 0.57 8.30 -5.42
C LEU A 34 -0.68 9.19 -5.44
N ILE A 35 -0.91 9.91 -4.34
CA ILE A 35 -2.06 10.80 -4.17
C ILE A 35 -1.57 12.25 -4.25
N ARG A 36 -1.84 12.91 -5.37
CA ARG A 36 -1.49 14.30 -5.63
C ARG A 36 -2.64 15.20 -5.24
N GLY A 37 -2.38 16.28 -4.51
CA GLY A 37 -3.45 17.24 -4.20
C GLY A 37 -3.10 18.22 -3.10
N GLU A 38 -3.99 19.17 -2.86
CA GLU A 38 -3.80 20.22 -1.85
C GLU A 38 -3.88 19.64 -0.42
N LYS A 39 -3.40 20.43 0.55
CA LYS A 39 -3.57 20.16 1.98
C LYS A 39 -5.06 20.23 2.34
N GLY A 40 -5.49 19.37 3.28
CA GLY A 40 -6.89 19.36 3.75
C GLY A 40 -7.87 18.54 2.90
N THR A 41 -7.41 17.82 1.89
CA THR A 41 -8.24 16.96 1.02
C THR A 41 -8.53 15.56 1.60
N GLY A 42 -8.04 15.25 2.80
CA GLY A 42 -8.34 13.99 3.51
C GLY A 42 -7.50 12.78 3.10
N LYS A 43 -6.35 12.98 2.44
CA LYS A 43 -5.44 11.92 1.95
C LYS A 43 -5.01 10.96 3.07
N SER A 44 -4.42 11.48 4.15
CA SER A 44 -3.98 10.66 5.30
C SER A 44 -5.16 9.98 6.03
N THR A 45 -6.32 10.66 6.10
CA THR A 45 -7.55 10.11 6.66
C THR A 45 -8.00 8.87 5.90
N ALA A 46 -8.00 8.91 4.56
CA ALA A 46 -8.41 7.80 3.71
C ALA A 46 -7.50 6.57 3.88
N VAL A 47 -6.18 6.78 3.95
CA VAL A 47 -5.21 5.69 4.15
C VAL A 47 -5.40 5.02 5.50
N ARG A 48 -5.55 5.81 6.56
CA ARG A 48 -5.78 5.29 7.92
C ARG A 48 -7.13 4.58 8.03
N ALA A 49 -8.17 5.10 7.37
CA ALA A 49 -9.48 4.48 7.32
C ALA A 49 -9.44 3.14 6.59
N LEU A 50 -8.74 3.05 5.45
CA LEU A 50 -8.58 1.81 4.69
C LEU A 50 -7.97 0.69 5.54
N ALA A 51 -6.93 0.99 6.34
CA ALA A 51 -6.26 0.00 7.18
C ALA A 51 -7.21 -0.76 8.12
N ARG A 52 -8.34 -0.14 8.53
CA ARG A 52 -9.36 -0.79 9.38
C ARG A 52 -10.26 -1.75 8.64
N LEU A 53 -10.38 -1.61 7.32
CA LEU A 53 -11.21 -2.46 6.47
C LEU A 53 -10.47 -3.72 6.04
N LEU A 54 -9.14 -3.71 6.08
CA LEU A 54 -8.31 -4.82 5.61
C LEU A 54 -8.44 -6.04 6.53
N PRO A 55 -8.44 -7.25 5.96
CA PRO A 55 -8.60 -8.48 6.74
C PRO A 55 -7.44 -8.69 7.71
N GLU A 56 -7.70 -9.42 8.79
CA GLU A 56 -6.64 -9.87 9.70
C GLU A 56 -5.73 -10.87 8.99
N LEU A 57 -4.43 -10.70 9.22
CA LEU A 57 -3.39 -11.55 8.65
C LEU A 57 -2.96 -12.62 9.65
N THR A 58 -2.76 -13.84 9.15
CA THR A 58 -2.02 -14.87 9.87
C THR A 58 -0.54 -14.54 9.85
N VAL A 59 0.11 -14.46 11.00
CA VAL A 59 1.53 -14.11 11.15
C VAL A 59 2.24 -15.15 12.02
N VAL A 60 3.55 -15.25 11.88
CA VAL A 60 4.41 -15.86 12.90
C VAL A 60 4.42 -14.93 14.14
N ALA A 61 3.94 -15.43 15.28
CA ALA A 61 3.53 -14.62 16.43
C ALA A 61 4.70 -13.90 17.14
N ASP A 62 5.89 -14.50 17.11
CA ASP A 62 7.12 -14.01 17.73
C ASP A 62 8.10 -13.41 16.71
N CYS A 63 7.74 -13.37 15.42
CA CYS A 63 8.59 -12.83 14.37
C CYS A 63 8.46 -11.29 14.28
N PRO A 64 9.58 -10.54 14.33
CA PRO A 64 9.54 -9.07 14.22
C PRO A 64 9.01 -8.59 12.87
N TYR A 65 9.23 -9.37 11.81
CA TYR A 65 8.79 -9.07 10.45
C TYR A 65 7.35 -9.52 10.16
N ARG A 66 6.67 -10.19 11.11
CA ARG A 66 5.31 -10.71 10.92
C ARG A 66 5.18 -11.64 9.70
N CYS A 67 6.17 -12.50 9.49
CA CYS A 67 6.19 -13.43 8.35
C CYS A 67 4.89 -14.23 8.23
N ASP A 68 4.53 -14.58 6.99
CA ASP A 68 3.37 -15.43 6.72
C ASP A 68 3.77 -16.91 6.89
N PRO A 69 3.23 -17.64 7.89
CA PRO A 69 3.59 -19.04 8.10
C PRO A 69 3.12 -19.96 6.97
N ASP A 70 2.22 -19.50 6.10
CA ASP A 70 1.70 -20.26 4.97
C ASP A 70 2.41 -19.90 3.64
N ALA A 71 3.41 -19.01 3.65
CA ALA A 71 4.26 -18.65 2.50
C ALA A 71 5.76 -18.86 2.79
N PRO A 72 6.26 -20.11 2.78
CA PRO A 72 7.65 -20.44 3.12
C PRO A 72 8.72 -19.67 2.32
N GLU A 73 8.43 -19.37 1.06
CA GLU A 73 9.30 -18.61 0.16
C GLU A 73 9.45 -17.14 0.54
N ALA A 74 8.58 -16.61 1.41
CA ALA A 74 8.56 -15.23 1.84
C ALA A 74 8.90 -15.06 3.34
N LEU A 75 9.36 -16.13 4.00
CA LEU A 75 9.83 -16.08 5.39
C LEU A 75 11.16 -15.32 5.49
N CYS A 76 11.41 -14.66 6.63
CA CYS A 76 12.74 -14.16 6.96
C CYS A 76 13.70 -15.31 7.28
N SER A 77 15.02 -15.04 7.26
CA SER A 77 16.06 -16.03 7.55
C SER A 77 15.80 -16.85 8.83
N ASP A 78 15.48 -16.18 9.94
CA ASP A 78 15.18 -16.85 11.22
C ASP A 78 14.00 -17.82 11.12
N CYS A 79 12.89 -17.41 10.50
CA CYS A 79 11.74 -18.27 10.33
C CYS A 79 12.02 -19.43 9.35
N GLN A 80 12.85 -19.21 8.34
CA GLN A 80 13.30 -20.26 7.42
C GLN A 80 14.16 -21.30 8.14
N ASP A 81 15.12 -20.87 8.96
CA ASP A 81 16.01 -21.75 9.71
C ASP A 81 15.23 -22.60 10.73
N ARG A 82 14.29 -21.98 11.45
CA ARG A 82 13.38 -22.67 12.39
C ARG A 82 12.52 -23.73 11.68
N LEU A 83 11.94 -23.37 10.53
CA LEU A 83 11.12 -24.29 9.74
C LEU A 83 11.97 -25.45 9.18
N ALA A 84 13.18 -25.18 8.69
CA ALA A 84 14.12 -26.19 8.22
C ALA A 84 14.59 -27.12 9.36
N GLY A 85 14.69 -26.61 10.58
CA GLY A 85 14.95 -27.37 11.80
C GLY A 85 13.77 -28.24 12.27
N GLY A 86 12.64 -28.22 11.57
CA GLY A 86 11.43 -28.98 11.92
C GLY A 86 10.58 -28.34 13.02
N GLU A 87 10.85 -27.07 13.37
CA GLU A 87 10.03 -26.33 14.33
C GLU A 87 8.68 -25.96 13.71
N THR A 88 7.62 -26.03 14.51
CA THR A 88 6.31 -25.48 14.13
C THR A 88 6.26 -24.01 14.53
N LEU A 89 6.22 -23.11 13.54
CA LEU A 89 6.17 -21.67 13.78
C LEU A 89 4.88 -21.28 14.52
N PRO A 90 4.96 -20.51 15.62
CA PRO A 90 3.78 -20.11 16.39
C PRO A 90 2.93 -19.16 15.55
N ARG A 91 1.62 -19.46 15.42
CA ARG A 91 0.70 -18.65 14.60
C ARG A 91 -0.04 -17.62 15.46
N GLY A 92 -0.23 -16.43 14.93
CA GLY A 92 -1.06 -15.38 15.51
C GLY A 92 -1.88 -14.66 14.45
N ARG A 93 -2.88 -13.89 14.88
CA ARG A 93 -3.61 -12.95 14.01
C ARG A 93 -3.24 -11.52 14.33
N ARG A 94 -3.02 -10.70 13.30
CA ARG A 94 -2.72 -9.27 13.44
C ARG A 94 -3.46 -8.48 12.37
N ARG A 95 -3.95 -7.30 12.74
CA ARG A 95 -4.47 -6.32 11.80
C ARG A 95 -3.32 -5.58 11.14
N MET A 96 -3.52 -5.21 9.89
CA MET A 96 -2.63 -4.25 9.24
C MET A 96 -2.71 -2.90 9.96
N ARG A 97 -1.58 -2.20 10.00
CA ARG A 97 -1.48 -0.83 10.51
C ARG A 97 -0.85 0.08 9.46
N VAL A 98 -1.01 1.38 9.65
CA VAL A 98 -0.25 2.37 8.89
C VAL A 98 1.09 2.57 9.58
N VAL A 99 2.18 2.35 8.85
CA VAL A 99 3.55 2.69 9.24
C VAL A 99 3.90 3.96 8.50
N GLU A 100 4.21 5.03 9.24
CA GLU A 100 4.54 6.31 8.64
C GLU A 100 6.05 6.47 8.51
N LEU A 101 6.49 6.90 7.34
CA LEU A 101 7.87 7.30 7.10
C LEU A 101 8.00 8.80 7.35
N PRO A 102 8.82 9.24 8.32
CA PRO A 102 9.08 10.66 8.51
C PRO A 102 9.93 11.22 7.36
N ILE A 103 9.67 12.48 6.98
CA ILE A 103 10.34 13.16 5.86
C ILE A 103 11.86 13.24 6.05
N ASN A 104 12.33 13.34 7.29
CA ASN A 104 13.75 13.43 7.64
C ASN A 104 14.34 12.09 8.12
N ALA A 105 13.79 10.95 7.67
CA ALA A 105 14.33 9.64 7.99
C ALA A 105 15.74 9.49 7.40
N SER A 106 16.70 9.03 8.20
CA SER A 106 17.98 8.54 7.66
C SER A 106 17.77 7.21 6.94
N GLU A 107 18.67 6.87 6.01
CA GLU A 107 18.66 5.57 5.33
C GLU A 107 18.63 4.41 6.33
N ASP A 108 19.47 4.44 7.37
CA ASP A 108 19.51 3.43 8.44
C ASP A 108 18.15 3.29 9.15
N ARG A 109 17.39 4.37 9.30
CA ARG A 109 16.04 4.31 9.86
C ARG A 109 15.07 3.63 8.92
N VAL A 110 15.24 3.78 7.61
CA VAL A 110 14.39 3.18 6.58
C VAL A 110 14.69 1.70 6.39
N VAL A 111 15.93 1.38 6.03
CA VAL A 111 16.35 0.02 5.67
C VAL A 111 16.74 -0.82 6.87
N GLY A 112 17.13 -0.19 7.98
CA GLY A 112 17.68 -0.86 9.16
C GLY A 112 19.19 -0.67 9.28
N ALA A 113 19.71 -0.91 10.47
CA ALA A 113 21.12 -0.77 10.79
C ALA A 113 21.74 -2.11 11.19
N ILE A 114 23.04 -2.25 10.99
CA ILE A 114 23.81 -3.41 11.46
C ILE A 114 24.68 -2.94 12.63
N ASP A 115 24.48 -3.52 13.82
CA ASP A 115 25.32 -3.26 14.98
C ASP A 115 26.65 -4.02 14.83
N ILE A 116 27.64 -3.29 14.32
CA ILE A 116 28.98 -3.78 14.03
C ILE A 116 29.73 -4.11 15.32
N GLU A 117 29.54 -3.34 16.40
CA GLU A 117 30.24 -3.58 17.66
C GLU A 117 29.83 -4.92 18.27
N ALA A 118 28.54 -5.24 18.25
CA ALA A 118 28.04 -6.55 18.65
C ALA A 118 28.60 -7.66 17.73
N ALA A 119 28.55 -7.45 16.40
CA ALA A 119 29.05 -8.44 15.45
C ALA A 119 30.54 -8.78 15.65
N ILE A 120 31.38 -7.81 16.02
CA ILE A 120 32.81 -8.01 16.27
C ILE A 120 33.06 -8.61 17.67
N LYS A 121 32.33 -8.17 18.71
CA LYS A 121 32.58 -8.57 20.12
C LYS A 121 32.00 -9.93 20.46
N SER A 122 30.78 -10.25 20.01
CA SER A 122 30.09 -11.52 20.34
C SER A 122 30.02 -12.49 19.16
N GLY A 123 30.34 -12.06 17.94
CA GLY A 123 30.10 -12.85 16.73
C GLY A 123 28.62 -12.95 16.33
N GLU A 124 27.73 -12.32 17.11
CA GLU A 124 26.29 -12.31 16.85
C GLU A 124 25.93 -11.14 15.94
N ARG A 125 25.31 -11.45 14.79
CA ARG A 125 24.83 -10.46 13.84
C ARG A 125 23.58 -9.78 14.38
N ARG A 126 23.75 -8.62 15.02
CA ARG A 126 22.61 -7.86 15.53
C ARG A 126 22.16 -6.84 14.48
N PHE A 127 21.08 -7.17 13.79
CA PHE A 127 20.38 -6.26 12.88
C PHE A 127 19.29 -5.51 13.63
N GLU A 128 19.26 -4.19 13.48
CA GLU A 128 18.21 -3.32 13.99
C GLU A 128 17.19 -3.06 12.88
N PRO A 129 15.96 -3.59 12.99
CA PRO A 129 14.95 -3.44 11.94
C PRO A 129 14.57 -1.97 11.70
N GLY A 130 14.56 -1.57 10.43
CA GLY A 130 14.09 -0.25 10.00
C GLY A 130 12.58 -0.18 9.75
N VAL A 131 12.14 0.95 9.20
CA VAL A 131 10.73 1.20 8.80
C VAL A 131 10.25 0.15 7.80
N LEU A 132 11.09 -0.32 6.87
CA LEU A 132 10.71 -1.35 5.89
C LEU A 132 10.38 -2.70 6.56
N ALA A 133 11.08 -3.05 7.64
CA ALA A 133 10.76 -4.25 8.42
C ALA A 133 9.42 -4.11 9.14
N GLU A 134 9.16 -2.92 9.70
CA GLU A 134 7.86 -2.63 10.32
C GLU A 134 6.72 -2.61 9.29
N ALA A 135 6.99 -2.10 8.10
CA ALA A 135 6.04 -1.98 7.00
C ALA A 135 5.66 -3.34 6.40
N ASN A 136 6.48 -4.39 6.56
CA ASN A 136 6.14 -5.70 6.03
C ASN A 136 4.73 -6.14 6.46
N ARG A 137 3.90 -6.44 5.46
CA ARG A 137 2.47 -6.80 5.56
C ARG A 137 1.61 -5.74 6.24
N ASN A 138 2.00 -4.48 6.10
CA ASN A 138 1.29 -3.28 6.54
C ASN A 138 1.17 -2.28 5.38
N ILE A 139 0.60 -1.12 5.66
CA ILE A 139 0.60 0.03 4.75
C ILE A 139 1.81 0.90 5.10
N LEU A 140 2.68 1.18 4.13
CA LEU A 140 3.71 2.20 4.25
C LEU A 140 3.17 3.51 3.71
N TYR A 141 2.97 4.48 4.60
CA TYR A 141 2.53 5.82 4.25
C TYR A 141 3.71 6.78 4.25
N VAL A 142 3.85 7.51 3.15
CA VAL A 142 4.87 8.54 2.99
C VAL A 142 4.17 9.86 2.69
N ASP A 143 4.25 10.79 3.64
CA ASP A 143 3.70 12.13 3.46
C ASP A 143 4.71 12.99 2.71
N GLU A 144 4.23 13.79 1.75
CA GLU A 144 5.06 14.73 0.98
C GLU A 144 6.29 14.04 0.36
N VAL A 145 6.06 12.99 -0.46
CA VAL A 145 7.12 12.19 -1.10
C VAL A 145 8.11 13.02 -1.91
N ASN A 146 7.68 14.18 -2.41
CA ASN A 146 8.51 15.14 -3.14
C ASN A 146 9.58 15.82 -2.27
N LEU A 147 9.49 15.71 -0.95
CA LEU A 147 10.46 16.27 0.01
C LEU A 147 11.45 15.24 0.53
N LEU A 148 11.28 13.96 0.19
CA LEU A 148 12.24 12.92 0.56
C LEU A 148 13.51 13.00 -0.27
N ASP A 149 14.62 12.57 0.34
CA ASP A 149 15.86 12.33 -0.39
C ASP A 149 15.65 11.28 -1.49
N ASP A 150 16.14 11.61 -2.68
CA ASP A 150 16.03 10.81 -3.89
C ASP A 150 16.36 9.33 -3.73
N HIS A 151 17.49 9.05 -3.07
CA HIS A 151 17.95 7.68 -2.80
C HIS A 151 16.97 6.91 -1.93
N LEU A 152 16.31 7.56 -0.96
CA LEU A 152 15.33 6.90 -0.12
C LEU A 152 14.10 6.52 -0.94
N VAL A 153 13.64 7.40 -1.83
CA VAL A 153 12.49 7.08 -2.70
C VAL A 153 12.81 5.88 -3.59
N ASP A 154 14.03 5.81 -4.15
CA ASP A 154 14.45 4.66 -4.96
C ASP A 154 14.46 3.35 -4.16
N VAL A 155 15.04 3.36 -2.96
CA VAL A 155 15.08 2.20 -2.06
C VAL A 155 13.66 1.73 -1.68
N LEU A 156 12.75 2.67 -1.40
CA LEU A 156 11.36 2.35 -1.06
C LEU A 156 10.62 1.70 -2.22
N LEU A 157 10.79 2.25 -3.43
CA LEU A 157 10.14 1.74 -4.62
C LEU A 157 10.74 0.40 -5.06
N ASP A 158 12.05 0.17 -4.84
CA ASP A 158 12.69 -1.13 -5.07
C ASP A 158 12.16 -2.18 -4.09
N ALA A 159 12.10 -1.84 -2.80
CA ALA A 159 11.55 -2.72 -1.77
C ALA A 159 10.07 -3.06 -2.04
N ALA A 160 9.27 -2.08 -2.46
CA ALA A 160 7.86 -2.27 -2.82
C ALA A 160 7.69 -3.19 -4.05
N ALA A 161 8.57 -3.06 -5.06
CA ALA A 161 8.52 -3.87 -6.27
C ALA A 161 9.05 -5.30 -6.06
N MET A 162 10.16 -5.45 -5.33
CA MET A 162 10.81 -6.74 -5.08
C MET A 162 10.15 -7.52 -3.93
N GLY A 163 9.49 -6.83 -3.00
CA GLY A 163 8.88 -7.41 -1.81
C GLY A 163 9.89 -7.88 -0.75
N VAL A 164 11.15 -7.49 -0.90
CA VAL A 164 12.25 -7.78 0.02
C VAL A 164 13.07 -6.52 0.22
N ASN A 165 13.61 -6.35 1.42
CA ASN A 165 14.61 -5.33 1.70
C ASN A 165 15.95 -6.03 1.87
N VAL A 166 16.98 -5.53 1.19
CA VAL A 166 18.35 -6.05 1.25
C VAL A 166 19.24 -4.95 1.78
N VAL A 167 19.96 -5.23 2.86
CA VAL A 167 20.88 -4.32 3.53
C VAL A 167 22.29 -4.88 3.39
N GLU A 168 23.12 -4.19 2.63
CA GLU A 168 24.51 -4.57 2.38
C GLU A 168 25.47 -3.53 2.94
N ARG A 169 26.28 -3.90 3.94
CA ARG A 169 27.32 -3.03 4.51
C ARG A 169 28.56 -3.82 4.91
N GLU A 170 29.74 -3.30 4.56
CA GLU A 170 31.04 -3.83 5.00
C GLU A 170 31.20 -5.35 4.77
N GLY A 171 30.67 -5.86 3.65
CA GLY A 171 30.73 -7.29 3.28
C GLY A 171 29.67 -8.18 3.94
N ILE A 172 28.74 -7.62 4.71
CA ILE A 172 27.59 -8.33 5.29
C ILE A 172 26.34 -7.97 4.46
N SER A 173 25.64 -8.99 3.98
CA SER A 173 24.35 -8.86 3.30
C SER A 173 23.27 -9.53 4.15
N ILE A 174 22.28 -8.76 4.58
CA ILE A 174 21.10 -9.22 5.32
C ILE A 174 19.88 -8.88 4.48
N TRP A 175 18.92 -9.81 4.42
CA TRP A 175 17.66 -9.56 3.76
C TRP A 175 16.50 -9.95 4.66
N HIS A 176 15.36 -9.27 4.48
CA HIS A 176 14.11 -9.62 5.13
C HIS A 176 12.92 -9.30 4.21
N PRO A 177 11.75 -9.95 4.41
CA PRO A 177 10.56 -9.62 3.64
C PRO A 177 10.11 -8.17 3.90
N ALA A 178 9.65 -7.52 2.84
CA ALA A 178 9.16 -6.13 2.84
C ALA A 178 8.00 -5.99 1.83
N ARG A 179 6.97 -6.83 1.97
CA ARG A 179 5.76 -6.79 1.13
C ARG A 179 4.72 -5.89 1.79
N PHE A 180 4.58 -4.66 1.32
CA PHE A 180 3.70 -3.66 1.91
C PHE A 180 2.87 -2.93 0.86
N ILE A 181 1.77 -2.33 1.29
CA ILE A 181 0.97 -1.42 0.45
C ILE A 181 1.63 -0.05 0.53
N LEU A 182 2.28 0.38 -0.55
CA LEU A 182 2.90 1.70 -0.62
C LEU A 182 1.83 2.77 -0.93
N VAL A 183 1.77 3.82 -0.11
CA VAL A 183 0.98 5.02 -0.40
C VAL A 183 1.84 6.26 -0.18
N GLY A 184 2.08 7.00 -1.25
CA GLY A 184 2.73 8.31 -1.23
C GLY A 184 1.70 9.42 -1.38
N THR A 185 1.88 10.54 -0.69
CA THR A 185 1.14 11.77 -0.96
C THR A 185 2.10 12.85 -1.41
N MET A 186 1.63 13.79 -2.22
CA MET A 186 2.37 15.03 -2.47
C MET A 186 1.44 16.22 -2.69
N ASN A 187 1.99 17.41 -2.49
CA ASN A 187 1.39 18.66 -2.89
C ASN A 187 2.17 19.21 -4.10
N PRO A 188 1.60 19.24 -5.31
CA PRO A 188 2.28 19.77 -6.50
C PRO A 188 2.76 21.22 -6.34
N GLU A 189 2.15 22.01 -5.44
CA GLU A 189 2.60 23.38 -5.15
C GLU A 189 3.95 23.45 -4.42
N GLU A 190 4.34 22.38 -3.73
CA GLU A 190 5.58 22.30 -2.94
C GLU A 190 6.74 21.67 -3.72
N GLY A 191 6.52 21.37 -5.00
CA GLY A 191 7.51 20.83 -5.91
C GLY A 191 7.03 19.59 -6.66
N ASP A 192 7.61 19.38 -7.84
CA ASP A 192 7.32 18.21 -8.65
C ASP A 192 8.16 17.01 -8.21
N LEU A 193 7.55 15.82 -8.22
CA LEU A 193 8.30 14.59 -8.16
C LEU A 193 8.96 14.32 -9.52
N ARG A 194 10.19 13.81 -9.52
CA ARG A 194 10.89 13.51 -10.77
C ARG A 194 10.12 12.49 -11.62
N PRO A 195 10.05 12.65 -12.95
CA PRO A 195 9.31 11.76 -13.84
C PRO A 195 9.67 10.28 -13.66
N GLN A 196 10.95 9.97 -13.43
CA GLN A 196 11.41 8.59 -13.25
C GLN A 196 10.84 7.91 -12.01
N LEU A 197 10.50 8.70 -10.97
CA LEU A 197 9.89 8.20 -9.74
C LEU A 197 8.37 8.13 -9.89
N LEU A 198 7.76 9.09 -10.59
CA LEU A 198 6.33 9.05 -10.96
C LEU A 198 6.00 7.77 -11.72
N ASP A 199 6.81 7.44 -12.74
CA ASP A 199 6.65 6.23 -13.53
C ASP A 199 6.73 4.94 -12.70
N ARG A 200 7.31 4.97 -11.49
CA ARG A 200 7.47 3.79 -10.64
C ARG A 200 6.29 3.57 -9.71
N PHE A 201 5.43 4.57 -9.51
CA PHE A 201 4.15 4.36 -8.84
C PHE A 201 3.18 3.67 -9.79
N GLY A 202 2.48 2.66 -9.28
CA GLY A 202 1.50 1.92 -10.05
C GLY A 202 0.25 2.74 -10.35
N LEU A 203 -0.29 3.44 -9.36
CA LEU A 203 -1.47 4.28 -9.55
C LEU A 203 -1.17 5.70 -9.12
N THR A 204 -1.55 6.67 -9.94
CA THR A 204 -1.49 8.10 -9.61
C THR A 204 -2.90 8.68 -9.67
N VAL A 205 -3.30 9.36 -8.60
CA VAL A 205 -4.61 9.99 -8.50
C VAL A 205 -4.49 11.45 -8.10
N ASP A 206 -5.21 12.31 -8.82
CA ASP A 206 -5.38 13.71 -8.48
C ASP A 206 -6.61 13.90 -7.58
N VAL A 207 -6.38 14.59 -6.47
CA VAL A 207 -7.35 14.85 -5.42
C VAL A 207 -7.47 16.37 -5.29
N GLU A 208 -8.49 16.91 -5.95
CA GLU A 208 -8.83 18.33 -5.85
C GLU A 208 -9.77 18.60 -4.67
N GLY A 209 -9.78 19.84 -4.19
CA GLY A 209 -10.82 20.32 -3.29
C GLY A 209 -12.21 20.19 -3.94
N ILE A 210 -13.16 19.59 -3.23
CA ILE A 210 -14.52 19.41 -3.73
C ILE A 210 -15.17 20.79 -3.96
N LYS A 211 -15.67 21.02 -5.17
CA LYS A 211 -16.30 22.28 -5.58
C LYS A 211 -17.82 22.29 -5.35
N ASP A 212 -18.45 21.12 -5.28
CA ASP A 212 -19.88 21.00 -5.01
C ASP A 212 -20.20 21.46 -3.58
N ILE A 213 -21.11 22.44 -3.46
CA ILE A 213 -21.43 23.07 -2.18
C ILE A 213 -22.07 22.06 -1.22
N GLY A 214 -22.96 21.18 -1.72
CA GLY A 214 -23.64 20.20 -0.90
C GLY A 214 -22.67 19.21 -0.26
N GLN A 215 -21.75 18.68 -1.05
CA GLN A 215 -20.68 17.80 -0.58
C GLN A 215 -19.72 18.52 0.38
N ARG A 216 -19.39 19.80 0.15
CA ARG A 216 -18.54 20.57 1.07
C ARG A 216 -19.21 20.76 2.44
N VAL A 217 -20.49 21.10 2.47
CA VAL A 217 -21.28 21.20 3.71
C VAL A 217 -21.31 19.84 4.41
N GLN A 218 -21.58 18.76 3.66
CA GLN A 218 -21.61 17.41 4.20
C GLN A 218 -20.28 16.97 4.82
N ILE A 219 -19.13 17.37 4.25
CA ILE A 219 -17.81 17.10 4.84
C ILE A 219 -17.70 17.74 6.22
N VAL A 220 -18.08 19.02 6.34
CA VAL A 220 -18.00 19.77 7.61
C VAL A 220 -18.94 19.16 8.64
N GLU A 221 -20.21 18.94 8.28
CA GLU A 221 -21.20 18.34 9.17
C GLU A 221 -20.77 16.95 9.68
N ARG A 222 -20.35 16.06 8.78
CA ARG A 222 -19.86 14.73 9.16
C ARG A 222 -18.62 14.81 10.04
N ARG A 223 -17.74 15.78 9.80
CA ARG A 223 -16.54 15.97 10.62
C ARG A 223 -16.90 16.43 12.03
N GLU A 224 -17.80 17.38 12.18
CA GLU A 224 -18.28 17.87 13.48
C GLU A 224 -19.03 16.77 14.26
N GLU A 225 -19.89 15.99 13.57
CA GLU A 225 -20.56 14.83 14.18
C GLU A 225 -19.54 13.82 14.71
N TRP A 226 -18.51 13.49 13.93
CA TRP A 226 -17.47 12.57 14.36
C TRP A 226 -16.61 13.12 15.50
N GLU A 227 -16.31 14.43 15.52
CA GLU A 227 -15.56 15.04 16.62
C GLU A 227 -16.35 15.10 17.93
N SER A 228 -17.68 15.26 17.85
CA SER A 228 -18.56 15.30 19.02
C SER A 228 -18.81 13.91 19.64
N ASP A 229 -19.09 12.89 18.82
CA ASP A 229 -19.22 11.50 19.27
C ASP A 229 -18.64 10.51 18.22
N PRO A 230 -17.31 10.26 18.28
CA PRO A 230 -16.66 9.37 17.32
C PRO A 230 -17.18 7.94 17.34
N ALA A 231 -17.67 7.47 18.50
CA ALA A 231 -18.11 6.09 18.70
C ALA A 231 -19.45 5.86 18.01
N SER A 232 -20.43 6.72 18.29
CA SER A 232 -21.76 6.67 17.65
C SER A 232 -21.65 6.89 16.13
N PHE A 233 -20.84 7.86 15.70
CA PHE A 233 -20.60 8.10 14.28
C PHE A 233 -19.99 6.86 13.59
N SER A 234 -18.96 6.24 14.20
CA SER A 234 -18.35 5.03 13.65
C SER A 234 -19.34 3.86 13.60
N GLN A 235 -20.26 3.76 14.56
CA GLN A 235 -21.29 2.72 14.57
C GLN A 235 -22.29 2.89 13.42
N ARG A 236 -22.65 4.15 13.07
CA ARG A 236 -23.55 4.44 11.95
C ARG A 236 -23.02 3.94 10.60
N PHE A 237 -21.71 4.04 10.38
CA PHE A 237 -21.04 3.60 9.14
C PHE A 237 -20.44 2.19 9.23
N ALA A 238 -20.63 1.48 10.35
CA ALA A 238 -19.99 0.19 10.57
C ALA A 238 -20.44 -0.87 9.56
N GLU A 239 -21.70 -0.84 9.15
CA GLU A 239 -22.25 -1.77 8.14
C GLU A 239 -21.63 -1.49 6.75
N GLU A 240 -21.64 -0.24 6.30
CA GLU A 240 -21.03 0.16 5.02
C GLU A 240 -19.53 -0.14 4.97
N ASP A 241 -18.77 0.17 6.03
CA ASP A 241 -17.35 -0.18 6.13
C ASP A 241 -17.14 -1.70 6.11
N ALA A 242 -17.99 -2.46 6.81
CA ALA A 242 -17.91 -3.92 6.81
C ALA A 242 -18.17 -4.50 5.42
N GLU A 243 -19.14 -3.98 4.66
CA GLU A 243 -19.40 -4.38 3.28
C GLU A 243 -18.21 -4.10 2.35
N ILE A 244 -17.53 -2.95 2.52
CA ILE A 244 -16.32 -2.66 1.75
C ILE A 244 -15.20 -3.63 2.13
N GLY A 245 -14.99 -3.87 3.43
CA GLY A 245 -13.99 -4.81 3.93
C GLY A 245 -14.21 -6.24 3.43
N ILE A 246 -15.46 -6.72 3.43
CA ILE A 246 -15.84 -8.03 2.87
C ILE A 246 -15.51 -8.08 1.37
N ARG A 247 -15.91 -7.05 0.60
CA ARG A 247 -15.61 -6.99 -0.83
C ARG A 247 -14.11 -7.00 -1.12
N ILE A 248 -13.30 -6.28 -0.33
CA ILE A 248 -11.83 -6.32 -0.45
C ILE A 248 -11.30 -7.73 -0.18
N ALA A 249 -11.73 -8.36 0.92
CA ALA A 249 -11.28 -9.70 1.29
C ALA A 249 -11.65 -10.75 0.24
N GLU A 250 -12.88 -10.71 -0.28
CA GLU A 250 -13.32 -11.58 -1.37
C GLU A 250 -12.53 -11.32 -2.67
N ALA A 251 -12.26 -10.05 -2.99
CA ALA A 251 -11.49 -9.68 -4.17
C ALA A 251 -10.05 -10.16 -4.11
N ILE A 252 -9.39 -10.11 -2.94
CA ILE A 252 -8.03 -10.66 -2.74
C ILE A 252 -8.00 -12.15 -3.10
N VAL A 253 -9.03 -12.91 -2.70
CA VAL A 253 -9.14 -14.35 -3.00
C VAL A 253 -9.47 -14.60 -4.48
N ARG A 254 -10.32 -13.76 -5.09
CA ARG A 254 -10.72 -13.89 -6.51
C ARG A 254 -9.63 -13.46 -7.48
N PHE A 255 -8.81 -12.47 -7.13
CA PHE A 255 -7.85 -11.83 -8.04
C PHE A 255 -6.99 -12.82 -8.84
N PRO A 256 -6.38 -13.88 -8.25
CA PRO A 256 -5.58 -14.85 -9.01
C PRO A 256 -6.35 -15.61 -10.10
N HIS A 257 -7.69 -15.63 -10.02
CA HIS A 257 -8.57 -16.33 -10.94
C HIS A 257 -9.20 -15.43 -12.00
N VAL A 258 -9.04 -14.11 -11.91
CA VAL A 258 -9.60 -13.17 -12.89
C VAL A 258 -8.80 -13.25 -14.19
N VAL A 259 -9.48 -13.51 -15.30
CA VAL A 259 -8.87 -13.65 -16.62
C VAL A 259 -8.82 -12.29 -17.32
N MET A 260 -7.68 -11.99 -17.95
CA MET A 260 -7.53 -10.87 -18.89
C MET A 260 -7.61 -11.44 -20.31
N PRO A 261 -8.74 -11.28 -21.03
CA PRO A 261 -8.86 -11.77 -22.40
C PRO A 261 -7.81 -11.14 -23.32
N ALA A 262 -7.27 -11.92 -24.27
CA ALA A 262 -6.21 -11.45 -25.16
C ALA A 262 -6.61 -10.21 -25.98
N GLY A 263 -7.89 -10.10 -26.37
CA GLY A 263 -8.42 -8.92 -27.07
C GLY A 263 -8.42 -7.66 -26.21
N ILE A 264 -8.69 -7.79 -24.91
CA ILE A 264 -8.68 -6.66 -23.96
C ILE A 264 -7.24 -6.24 -23.64
N LEU A 265 -6.32 -7.21 -23.48
CA LEU A 265 -4.90 -6.91 -23.33
C LEU A 265 -4.33 -6.19 -24.57
N ARG A 266 -4.77 -6.58 -25.78
CA ARG A 266 -4.42 -5.86 -27.00
C ARG A 266 -4.97 -4.44 -27.00
N ALA A 267 -6.23 -4.24 -26.63
CA ALA A 267 -6.83 -2.92 -26.56
C ALA A 267 -6.12 -2.00 -25.55
N LEU A 268 -5.69 -2.55 -24.40
CA LEU A 268 -4.88 -1.82 -23.42
C LEU A 268 -3.53 -1.38 -24.01
N ALA A 269 -2.82 -2.29 -24.69
CA ALA A 269 -1.55 -1.97 -25.33
C ALA A 269 -1.71 -0.94 -26.47
N GLU A 270 -2.77 -1.06 -27.29
CA GLU A 270 -3.10 -0.09 -28.34
C GLU A 270 -3.38 1.31 -27.75
N LEU A 271 -4.11 1.37 -26.63
CA LEU A 271 -4.34 2.61 -25.90
C LEU A 271 -3.03 3.24 -25.43
N ASN A 272 -2.18 2.48 -24.74
CA ASN A 272 -0.89 2.97 -24.24
C ASN A 272 0.03 3.46 -25.37
N VAL A 273 0.09 2.74 -26.50
CA VAL A 273 0.83 3.16 -27.69
C VAL A 273 0.27 4.46 -28.27
N SER A 274 -1.06 4.60 -28.33
CA SER A 274 -1.70 5.82 -28.84
C SER A 274 -1.45 7.04 -27.96
N LEU A 275 -1.28 6.83 -26.64
CA LEU A 275 -0.94 7.85 -25.66
C LEU A 275 0.57 8.11 -25.57
N GLN A 276 1.39 7.43 -26.37
CA GLN A 276 2.85 7.54 -26.38
C GLN A 276 3.49 7.26 -25.01
N VAL A 277 2.93 6.31 -24.26
CA VAL A 277 3.50 5.87 -22.98
C VAL A 277 4.77 5.07 -23.23
N ASP A 278 5.84 5.42 -22.52
CA ASP A 278 7.13 4.76 -22.65
C ASP A 278 7.17 3.40 -21.92
N GLY A 279 7.78 2.41 -22.57
CA GLY A 279 8.01 1.08 -21.99
C GLY A 279 6.74 0.22 -21.84
N HIS A 280 6.78 -0.74 -20.91
CA HIS A 280 5.73 -1.74 -20.71
C HIS A 280 5.10 -1.70 -19.33
N ARG A 281 5.48 -0.73 -18.49
CA ARG A 281 5.03 -0.68 -17.11
C ARG A 281 3.53 -0.38 -17.04
N ALA A 282 3.05 0.59 -17.81
CA ALA A 282 1.62 0.89 -17.90
C ALA A 282 0.80 -0.32 -18.38
N ASP A 283 1.33 -1.17 -19.28
CA ASP A 283 0.63 -2.40 -19.69
C ASP A 283 0.49 -3.39 -18.53
N LEU A 284 1.57 -3.60 -17.77
CA LEU A 284 1.61 -4.53 -16.63
C LEU A 284 0.72 -4.05 -15.49
N VAL A 285 0.81 -2.75 -15.18
CA VAL A 285 0.04 -2.09 -14.12
C VAL A 285 -1.43 -2.03 -14.52
N GLY A 286 -1.75 -1.56 -15.74
CA GLY A 286 -3.11 -1.47 -16.25
C GLY A 286 -3.81 -2.82 -16.28
N ARG A 287 -3.10 -3.89 -16.65
CA ARG A 287 -3.59 -5.26 -16.54
C ARG A 287 -3.96 -5.62 -15.10
N LYS A 288 -3.02 -5.42 -14.15
CA LYS A 288 -3.24 -5.76 -12.73
C LYS A 288 -4.36 -4.92 -12.11
N ALA A 289 -4.40 -3.62 -12.39
CA ALA A 289 -5.44 -2.71 -11.90
C ALA A 289 -6.83 -3.10 -12.44
N SER A 290 -6.92 -3.43 -13.73
CA SER A 290 -8.18 -3.89 -14.34
C SER A 290 -8.63 -5.23 -13.76
N GLN A 291 -7.71 -6.17 -13.53
CA GLN A 291 -8.02 -7.45 -12.87
C GLN A 291 -8.46 -7.26 -11.41
N ALA A 292 -7.82 -6.35 -10.67
CA ALA A 292 -8.21 -6.01 -9.30
C ALA A 292 -9.61 -5.37 -9.27
N LEU A 293 -9.93 -4.50 -10.23
CA LEU A 293 -11.25 -3.89 -10.35
C LEU A 293 -12.33 -4.94 -10.68
N ALA A 294 -12.07 -5.83 -11.63
CA ALA A 294 -12.94 -6.95 -11.93
C ALA A 294 -13.15 -7.86 -10.70
N ALA A 295 -12.08 -8.20 -9.97
CA ALA A 295 -12.17 -8.99 -8.74
C ALA A 295 -13.05 -8.29 -7.68
N TYR A 296 -12.88 -6.98 -7.49
CA TYR A 296 -13.67 -6.16 -6.58
C TYR A 296 -15.15 -6.10 -6.96
N ARG A 297 -15.45 -6.13 -8.25
CA ARG A 297 -16.82 -6.20 -8.79
C ARG A 297 -17.41 -7.62 -8.83
N GLY A 298 -16.62 -8.65 -8.53
CA GLY A 298 -17.04 -10.04 -8.65
C GLY A 298 -17.16 -10.54 -10.10
N ILE A 299 -16.45 -9.89 -11.03
CA ILE A 299 -16.41 -10.24 -12.45
C ILE A 299 -15.22 -11.17 -12.71
N ALA A 300 -15.44 -12.27 -13.42
CA ALA A 300 -14.40 -13.28 -13.70
C ALA A 300 -13.48 -12.91 -14.87
N GLU A 301 -13.96 -12.11 -15.82
CA GLU A 301 -13.21 -11.70 -17.01
C GLU A 301 -13.20 -10.17 -17.14
N VAL A 302 -12.01 -9.58 -17.32
CA VAL A 302 -11.87 -8.14 -17.50
C VAL A 302 -12.51 -7.69 -18.82
N GLY A 303 -13.33 -6.65 -18.78
CA GLY A 303 -13.88 -5.99 -19.95
C GLY A 303 -13.28 -4.61 -20.23
N VAL A 304 -13.77 -3.98 -21.31
CA VAL A 304 -13.45 -2.58 -21.64
C VAL A 304 -13.84 -1.60 -20.52
N PRO A 305 -14.99 -1.75 -19.80
CA PRO A 305 -15.33 -0.85 -18.71
C PRO A 305 -14.28 -0.79 -17.61
N GLU A 306 -13.72 -1.95 -17.21
CA GLU A 306 -12.69 -2.01 -16.18
C GLU A 306 -11.40 -1.33 -16.65
N VAL A 307 -10.98 -1.55 -17.89
CA VAL A 307 -9.80 -0.90 -18.46
C VAL A 307 -9.97 0.61 -18.50
N ASN A 308 -11.11 1.11 -18.98
CA ASN A 308 -11.35 2.54 -19.13
C ASN A 308 -11.38 3.29 -17.79
N GLU A 309 -11.87 2.65 -16.73
CA GLU A 309 -12.00 3.26 -15.41
C GLU A 309 -10.69 3.31 -14.63
N VAL A 310 -9.72 2.45 -14.96
CA VAL A 310 -8.38 2.50 -14.36
C VAL A 310 -7.37 3.23 -15.23
N ALA A 311 -7.63 3.40 -16.53
CA ALA A 311 -6.69 3.96 -17.50
C ALA A 311 -6.17 5.35 -17.12
N ASP A 312 -7.00 6.17 -16.50
CA ASP A 312 -6.65 7.53 -16.06
C ASP A 312 -5.89 7.57 -14.73
N MET A 313 -5.72 6.42 -14.06
CA MET A 313 -4.89 6.29 -12.86
C MET A 313 -3.54 5.61 -13.13
N VAL A 314 -3.35 5.00 -14.30
CA VAL A 314 -2.19 4.18 -14.68
C VAL A 314 -1.27 4.98 -15.58
#